data_AF-A0A8T4JBV2-F1
#
_entry.id   AF-A0A8T4JBV2-F1
#
_cell.length_a   1.000
_cell.length_b   1.000
_cell.length_c   1.000
_cell.angle_alpha   90.00
_cell.angle_beta   90.00
_cell.angle_gamma   90.00
#
_symmetry.space_group_name_H-M   'P 1'
#
loop_
_entity.id
_entity.type
_entity.pdbx_description
1 polymer ?
#
loop_
_entity_poly.entity_id
_entity_poly.type
_entity_poly.pdbx_seq_one_letter_code
_entity_poly.pdbx_strand_id
1 'polypeptide(L)' 'LPLLADDAVRAFADGLLRSLREHDANGRGDLVASLRAWLSRHGQWDAAAADLGVHRHTLRYRMRRVEE' A
#
# COMPACT_ATOMS: atom_id res chain seq x y z
N LEU A 1 -2.38 -22.63 0.68
CA LEU A 1 -1.31 -22.08 -0.19
C LEU A 1 0.01 -22.15 0.57
N PRO A 2 0.79 -23.24 0.45
CA PRO A 2 2.03 -23.42 1.22
C PRO A 2 3.16 -22.46 0.82
N LEU A 3 3.12 -21.92 -0.42
CA LEU A 3 4.11 -20.98 -0.96
C LEU A 3 4.20 -19.64 -0.22
N LEU A 4 3.17 -19.24 0.54
CA LEU A 4 3.16 -18.00 1.34
C LEU A 4 3.41 -18.25 2.82
N ALA A 5 3.51 -19.53 3.24
CA ALA A 5 3.80 -19.90 4.62
C ALA A 5 5.29 -19.93 4.93
N ASP A 6 6.13 -19.85 3.89
CA ASP A 6 7.59 -19.84 4.02
C ASP A 6 8.05 -18.54 4.72
N ASP A 7 8.86 -18.71 5.78
CA ASP A 7 9.43 -17.60 6.53
C ASP A 7 10.28 -16.69 5.63
N ALA A 8 10.87 -17.21 4.55
CA ALA A 8 11.59 -16.41 3.57
C ALA A 8 10.66 -15.43 2.83
N VAL A 9 9.42 -15.83 2.53
CA VAL A 9 8.42 -14.96 1.88
C VAL A 9 7.95 -13.87 2.83
N ARG A 10 7.79 -14.21 4.12
CA ARG A 10 7.45 -13.23 5.16
C ARG A 10 8.58 -12.21 5.34
N ALA A 11 9.82 -12.68 5.48
CA ALA A 11 10.99 -11.82 5.62
C ALA A 11 11.20 -10.91 4.39
N PHE A 12 10.99 -11.44 3.19
CA PHE A 12 11.04 -10.65 1.96
C PHE A 12 9.95 -9.57 1.93
N ALA A 13 8.70 -9.92 2.22
CA ALA A 13 7.59 -8.97 2.25
C ALA A 13 7.79 -7.89 3.34
N ASP A 14 8.30 -8.28 4.50
CA ASP A 14 8.61 -7.36 5.59
C ASP A 14 9.75 -6.41 5.23
N GLY A 15 10.76 -6.89 4.50
CA GLY A 15 11.82 -6.05 3.93
C GLY A 15 11.28 -5.06 2.90
N LEU A 16 10.49 -5.54 1.95
CA LEU A 16 9.94 -4.74 0.85
C LEU A 16 8.99 -3.64 1.35
N LEU A 17 8.14 -3.94 2.34
CA LEU A 17 7.12 -3.01 2.85
C LEU A 17 7.62 -2.13 4.01
N ARG A 18 8.87 -2.30 4.45
CA ARG A 18 9.44 -1.60 5.61
C ARG A 18 9.35 -0.08 5.47
N SER A 19 9.83 0.46 4.35
CA SER A 19 9.83 1.91 4.08
C SER A 19 8.43 2.51 4.18
N LEU A 20 7.42 1.83 3.63
CA LEU A 20 6.02 2.27 3.68
C LEU A 20 5.48 2.30 5.12
N ARG A 21 5.80 1.26 5.91
CA ARG A 21 5.38 1.19 7.32
C ARG A 21 6.06 2.25 8.18
N GLU A 22 7.35 2.50 7.95
CA GLU A 22 8.10 3.55 8.62
C GLU A 22 7.56 4.94 8.27
N HIS A 23 7.19 5.15 7.00
CA HIS A 23 6.57 6.40 6.56
C HIS A 23 5.21 6.64 7.25
N ASP A 24 4.36 5.62 7.28
CA ASP A 24 3.05 5.68 7.93
C ASP A 24 3.21 5.96 9.44
N ALA A 25 4.22 5.36 10.10
CA ALA A 25 4.51 5.57 11.52
C ALA A 25 5.00 7.00 11.86
N ASN A 26 5.67 7.68 10.92
CA ASN A 26 6.21 9.03 11.12
C ASN A 26 5.24 10.18 10.77
N GLY A 27 3.98 9.84 10.43
CA GLY A 27 2.86 10.70 10.80
C GLY A 27 2.04 11.38 9.72
N ARG A 28 2.12 11.02 8.42
CA ARG A 28 1.14 11.49 7.39
C ARG A 28 0.89 10.52 6.22
N GLY A 29 1.13 9.23 6.42
CA GLY A 29 0.92 8.23 5.38
C GLY A 29 -0.17 7.25 5.77
N ASP A 30 -1.17 7.08 4.90
CA ASP A 30 -1.91 5.82 4.83
C ASP A 30 -1.40 5.05 3.61
N LEU A 31 -0.08 5.00 3.38
CA LEU A 31 0.49 4.45 2.15
C LEU A 31 0.20 2.96 2.04
N VAL A 32 0.34 2.22 3.14
CA VAL A 32 0.03 0.78 3.17
C VAL A 32 -1.45 0.53 2.90
N ALA A 33 -2.33 1.31 3.53
CA ALA A 33 -3.78 1.18 3.32
C ALA A 33 -4.18 1.58 1.89
N SER A 34 -3.53 2.63 1.36
CA SER A 34 -3.78 3.13 0.00
C SER A 34 -3.34 2.14 -1.06
N LEU A 35 -2.17 1.53 -0.90
CA LEU A 35 -1.67 0.49 -1.79
C LEU A 35 -2.57 -0.75 -1.76
N ARG A 36 -2.98 -1.16 -0.55
CA ARG A 36 -3.90 -2.30 -0.38
C ARG A 36 -5.23 -2.06 -1.09
N ALA A 37 -5.84 -0.89 -0.93
CA ALA A 37 -7.11 -0.55 -1.57
C ALA A 37 -6.97 -0.52 -3.11
N TRP A 38 -5.90 0.09 -3.61
CA TRP A 38 -5.61 0.15 -5.05
C TRP A 38 -5.43 -1.25 -5.67
N LEU A 39 -4.64 -2.12 -5.03
CA LEU A 39 -4.46 -3.51 -5.47
C LEU A 39 -5.76 -4.32 -5.40
N SER A 40 -6.56 -4.13 -4.34
CA SER A 40 -7.85 -4.82 -4.16
C SER A 40 -8.89 -4.43 -5.22
N ARG A 41 -8.72 -3.25 -5.85
CA ARG A 41 -9.54 -2.78 -6.97
C ARG A 41 -8.87 -2.95 -8.33
N HIS A 42 -7.86 -3.82 -8.43
CA HIS A 42 -7.12 -4.10 -9.67
C HIS A 42 -6.56 -2.84 -10.33
N GLY A 43 -6.15 -1.86 -9.52
CA GLY A 43 -5.55 -0.62 -9.97
C GLY A 43 -6.54 0.50 -10.36
N GLN A 44 -7.83 0.31 -10.11
CA GLN A 44 -8.84 1.33 -10.40
C GLN A 44 -8.79 2.48 -9.39
N TRP A 45 -8.40 3.67 -9.87
CA TRP A 45 -8.22 4.86 -9.04
C TRP A 45 -9.50 5.32 -8.35
N ASP A 46 -10.61 5.47 -9.09
CA ASP A 46 -11.83 6.03 -8.53
C ASP A 46 -12.48 5.06 -7.51
N ALA A 47 -12.51 3.76 -7.80
CA ALA A 47 -13.04 2.76 -6.87
C ALA A 47 -12.21 2.65 -5.59
N ALA A 48 -10.87 2.63 -5.70
CA ALA A 48 -10.01 2.58 -4.53
C ALA A 48 -10.04 3.88 -3.71
N ALA A 49 -10.15 5.03 -4.37
CA ALA A 49 -10.29 6.31 -3.69
C ALA A 49 -11.62 6.41 -2.95
N ALA A 50 -12.70 5.90 -3.54
CA ALA A 50 -14.01 5.80 -2.90
C ALA A 50 -13.97 4.91 -1.64
N ASP A 51 -13.31 3.75 -1.70
CA ASP A 51 -13.15 2.87 -0.52
C ASP A 51 -12.41 3.53 0.64
N LEU A 52 -11.46 4.42 0.33
CA LEU A 52 -10.65 5.14 1.30
C LEU A 52 -11.29 6.46 1.77
N GLY A 53 -12.39 6.89 1.15
CA GLY A 53 -12.99 8.21 1.42
C GLY A 53 -12.10 9.39 1.03
N VAL A 54 -11.19 9.21 0.06
CA VAL A 54 -10.27 10.25 -0.41
C VAL A 54 -10.54 10.60 -1.87
N HIS A 55 -10.00 11.74 -2.32
CA HIS A 55 -10.01 12.08 -3.74
C HIS A 55 -8.96 11.26 -4.52
N ARG A 56 -9.25 10.91 -5.77
CA ARG A 56 -8.31 10.17 -6.65
C ARG A 56 -6.92 10.82 -6.77
N HIS A 57 -6.85 12.15 -6.68
CA HIS A 57 -5.57 12.88 -6.73
C HIS A 57 -4.72 12.60 -5.49
N THR A 58 -5.34 12.54 -4.31
CA THR A 58 -4.66 12.17 -3.07
C THR A 58 -4.14 10.74 -3.16
N LEU A 59 -4.93 9.82 -3.69
CA LEU A 59 -4.51 8.43 -3.89
C LEU A 59 -3.32 8.32 -4.86
N ARG A 60 -3.35 9.04 -6.00
CA ARG A 60 -2.21 9.07 -6.95
C ARG A 60 -0.95 9.67 -6.32
N TYR A 61 -1.08 10.73 -5.52
CA TYR A 61 0.04 11.30 -4.78
C TYR A 61 0.65 10.27 -3.83
N ARG A 62 -0.19 9.57 -3.05
CA ARG A 62 0.26 8.48 -2.18
C ARG A 62 0.94 7.35 -2.96
N MET A 63 0.45 6.97 -4.15
CA MET A 63 1.12 5.94 -4.95
C MET A 63 2.47 6.37 -5.52
N ARG A 64 2.66 7.65 -5.87
CA ARG A 64 4.00 8.15 -6.21
C ARG A 64 4.98 8.00 -5.06
N ARG A 65 4.52 8.25 -3.82
CA ARG A 65 5.32 8.02 -2.61
C ARG A 65 5.60 6.54 -2.32
N VAL A 66 4.79 5.64 -2.86
CA VAL A 66 5.01 4.18 -2.74
C VAL A 66 6.06 3.70 -3.76
N GLU A 67 6.21 4.40 -4.88
CA GLU A 67 7.22 4.10 -5.92
C GLU A 67 8.62 4.64 -5.58
N GLU A 68 8.72 5.58 -4.65
CA GLU A 68 9.97 6.17 -4.12
C GLU A 68 10.68 5.24 -3.12
#